data_AF-A0A9W4U067-F1
#
_entry.id   AF-A0A9W4U067-F1
#
_cell.length_a   1.000
_cell.length_b   1.000
_cell.length_c   1.000
_cell.angle_alpha   90.00
_cell.angle_beta   90.00
_cell.angle_gamma   90.00
#
_symmetry.space_group_name_H-M   'P 1'
#
loop_
_entity.id
_entity.type
_entity.pdbx_description
1 polymer ?
#
loop_
_entity_poly.entity_id
_entity_poly.type
_entity_poly.pdbx_seq_one_letter_code
_entity_poly.pdbx_strand_id
1 'polypeptide(L)' 'MAKESSASSSNSITKYQFTLSDESKERILKVLDYSKTIAHYGFIPFVLYLGWSATSNKPSILSLLSPFPSA' A
#
# COMPACT_ATOMS: atom_id res chain seq x y z
N MET A 1 -13.70 32.52 -47.89
CA MET A 1 -13.08 31.24 -47.52
C MET A 1 -12.52 31.39 -46.10
N ALA A 2 -13.41 31.33 -45.10
CA ALA A 2 -13.06 31.52 -43.69
C ALA A 2 -12.76 30.14 -43.07
N LYS A 3 -11.54 29.95 -42.56
CA LYS A 3 -11.09 28.73 -41.90
C LYS A 3 -10.91 29.02 -40.41
N GLU A 4 -12.00 28.97 -39.66
CA GLU A 4 -11.98 29.00 -38.19
C GLU A 4 -12.97 27.95 -37.68
N SER A 5 -12.56 26.68 -37.58
CA SER A 5 -13.40 25.64 -36.96
C SER A 5 -12.64 24.43 -36.41
N SER A 6 -11.36 24.54 -36.04
CA SER A 6 -10.63 23.34 -35.58
C SER A 6 -9.51 23.67 -34.60
N ALA A 7 -9.83 24.10 -33.38
CA ALA A 7 -8.82 24.17 -32.31
C ALA A 7 -9.40 24.14 -30.87
N SER A 8 -10.53 23.47 -30.62
CA SER A 8 -11.07 23.36 -29.25
C SER A 8 -11.59 21.96 -28.94
N SER A 9 -10.69 20.96 -28.86
CA SER A 9 -11.05 19.65 -28.27
C SER A 9 -9.83 18.78 -27.95
N SER A 10 -8.85 19.26 -27.17
CA SER A 10 -7.72 18.40 -26.74
C SER A 10 -7.16 18.65 -25.33
N ASN A 11 -7.82 19.44 -24.47
CA ASN A 11 -7.25 19.87 -23.18
C ASN A 11 -8.03 19.40 -21.92
N SER A 12 -8.60 18.19 -21.91
CA SER A 12 -9.22 17.61 -20.72
C SER A 12 -8.49 16.41 -20.12
N ILE A 13 -7.59 15.75 -20.88
CA ILE A 13 -6.92 14.51 -20.45
C ILE A 13 -5.78 14.78 -19.44
N THR A 14 -5.19 15.98 -19.44
CA THR A 14 -4.04 16.33 -18.59
C THR A 14 -4.40 16.99 -17.25
N LYS A 15 -5.69 17.15 -16.91
CA LYS A 15 -6.13 17.81 -15.66
C LYS A 15 -6.06 16.92 -14.40
N TYR A 16 -5.47 15.73 -14.49
CA TYR A 16 -5.03 14.95 -13.32
C TYR A 16 -3.55 15.20 -12.98
N GLN A 17 -3.02 16.37 -13.33
CA GLN A 17 -1.79 16.85 -12.71
C GLN A 17 -2.15 17.19 -11.26
N PHE A 18 -2.14 16.15 -10.41
CA PHE A 18 -2.27 16.28 -8.98
C PHE A 18 -1.25 17.34 -8.57
N THR A 19 -1.77 18.51 -8.19
CA THR A 19 -1.04 19.69 -7.73
C THR A 19 -0.44 19.41 -6.36
N LEU A 20 0.30 18.31 -6.24
CA LEU A 20 1.22 18.14 -5.16
C LEU A 20 2.35 19.10 -5.43
N SER A 21 2.25 20.28 -4.83
CA SER A 21 3.43 21.07 -4.47
C SER A 21 4.52 20.11 -4.01
N ASP A 22 5.78 20.34 -4.38
CA ASP A 22 6.88 19.39 -4.13
C ASP A 22 6.96 18.93 -2.66
N GLU A 23 6.49 19.79 -1.75
CA GLU A 23 6.23 19.53 -0.34
C GLU A 23 5.32 18.30 -0.06
N SER A 24 4.20 18.17 -0.78
CA SER A 24 3.31 17.02 -0.63
C SER A 24 3.90 15.75 -1.25
N LYS A 25 4.68 15.87 -2.33
CA LYS A 25 5.42 14.73 -2.89
C LYS A 25 6.46 14.21 -1.91
N GLU A 26 7.22 15.10 -1.29
CA GLU A 26 8.21 14.76 -0.27
C GLU A 26 7.57 14.03 0.92
N ARG A 27 6.41 14.51 1.39
CA ARG A 27 5.65 13.84 2.45
C ARG A 27 5.20 12.44 2.05
N ILE A 28 4.69 12.28 0.83
CA ILE A 28 4.22 10.97 0.32
C ILE A 28 5.39 10.00 0.17
N LEU A 29 6.51 10.45 -0.39
CA LEU A 29 7.74 9.65 -0.48
C LEU A 29 8.20 9.19 0.91
N LYS A 30 8.22 10.10 1.88
CA LYS A 30 8.59 9.80 3.26
C LYS A 30 7.67 8.75 3.90
N VAL A 31 6.36 8.86 3.70
CA VAL A 31 5.38 7.86 4.18
C VAL A 31 5.59 6.51 3.48
N LEU A 32 5.86 6.51 2.18
CA LEU A 32 6.13 5.29 1.43
C LEU A 32 7.41 4.59 1.90
N ASP A 33 8.47 5.32 2.21
CA ASP A 33 9.71 4.77 2.76
C ASP A 33 9.48 4.08 4.11
N TYR A 34 8.71 4.71 4.99
CA TYR A 34 8.31 4.08 6.25
C TYR A 34 7.40 2.87 6.01
N SER A 35 6.46 2.96 5.07
CA SER A 35 5.54 1.86 4.74
C SER A 35 6.29 0.61 4.28
N LYS A 36 7.39 0.77 3.52
CA LYS A 36 8.22 -0.35 3.06
C LYS A 36 8.84 -1.09 4.24
N THR A 37 9.35 -0.34 5.21
CA THR A 37 9.97 -0.89 6.43
C THR A 37 8.93 -1.62 7.29
N ILE A 38 7.78 -0.98 7.51
CA ILE A 38 6.68 -1.56 8.29
C ILE A 38 6.14 -2.82 7.61
N ALA A 39 5.93 -2.80 6.29
CA ALA A 39 5.48 -3.96 5.54
C ALA A 39 6.51 -5.09 5.63
N HIS A 40 7.81 -4.80 5.48
CA HIS A 40 8.84 -5.82 5.50
C HIS A 40 8.94 -6.54 6.86
N TYR A 41 9.04 -5.78 7.95
CA TYR A 41 9.16 -6.36 9.29
C TYR A 41 7.82 -6.78 9.89
N GLY A 42 6.73 -6.15 9.47
CA GLY A 42 5.37 -6.42 9.94
C GLY A 42 4.67 -7.57 9.21
N PHE A 43 5.14 -7.97 8.02
CA PHE A 43 4.46 -9.00 7.22
C PHE A 43 4.34 -10.33 7.96
N ILE A 44 5.44 -10.84 8.52
CA ILE A 44 5.46 -12.11 9.25
C ILE A 44 4.53 -12.10 10.47
N PRO A 45 4.65 -11.15 11.43
CA PRO A 45 3.75 -11.12 12.59
C PRO A 45 2.29 -10.87 12.20
N PHE A 46 2.03 -10.11 11.13
CA PHE A 46 0.68 -9.86 10.64
C PHE A 46 0.00 -11.13 10.11
N VAL A 47 0.67 -11.89 9.24
CA VAL A 47 0.13 -13.14 8.70
C VAL A 47 -0.06 -14.18 9.81
N LEU A 48 0.89 -14.26 10.75
CA LEU A 48 0.79 -15.13 11.92
C LEU A 48 -0.46 -14.80 12.75
N TYR A 49 -0.70 -13.51 13.00
CA TYR A 49 -1.86 -13.05 13.75
C TYR A 49 -3.19 -13.37 13.04
N LEU A 50 -3.25 -13.19 11.71
CA LEU A 50 -4.42 -13.55 10.93
C LEU A 50 -4.71 -15.06 11.01
N GLY A 51 -3.68 -15.90 10.85
CA GLY A 51 -3.82 -17.35 10.97
C GLY A 51 -4.27 -17.78 12.37
N TRP A 52 -3.67 -17.19 13.41
CA TRP A 52 -4.06 -17.43 14.81
C TRP A 52 -5.49 -16.96 15.13
N SER A 53 -5.92 -15.84 14.54
CA SER A 53 -7.26 -15.29 14.76
C SER A 53 -8.35 -16.10 14.03
N ALA A 54 -8.01 -16.71 12.89
CA ALA A 54 -8.92 -17.53 12.11
C ALA A 54 -9.09 -18.96 12.66
N THR A 55 -8.16 -19.45 13.50
CA THR A 55 -8.28 -20.78 14.12
C THR A 55 -9.13 -20.75 15.39
N SER A 56 -10.04 -21.72 15.53
CA SER A 56 -10.90 -21.86 16.72
C SER A 56 -10.15 -22.38 17.94
N ASN A 57 -9.18 -23.28 17.73
CA ASN A 57 -8.22 -23.67 18.75
C ASN A 57 -7.09 -22.65 18.66
N LYS A 58 -6.90 -21.79 19.67
CA LYS A 58 -5.93 -20.68 19.67
C LYS A 58 -4.59 -21.23 20.20
N PRO A 59 -3.69 -21.78 19.36
CA PRO A 59 -2.45 -22.34 19.85
C PRO A 59 -1.58 -21.25 20.48
N SER A 60 -0.67 -21.66 21.36
CA SER A 60 0.36 -20.75 21.85
C SER A 60 1.26 -20.29 20.70
N ILE A 61 1.72 -19.04 20.72
CA ILE A 61 2.61 -18.49 19.67
C ILE A 61 3.92 -19.31 19.59
N LEU A 62 4.37 -19.85 20.72
CA LEU A 62 5.54 -20.73 20.77
C LEU A 62 5.32 -22.05 20.03
N SER A 63 4.11 -22.62 20.10
CA SER A 63 3.74 -23.83 19.34
C SER A 63 3.70 -23.59 17.82
N LEU A 64 3.44 -22.36 17.38
CA LEU A 64 3.47 -21.99 15.95
C LEU A 64 4.90 -21.82 15.41
N LEU A 65 5.85 -21.47 16.28
CA LEU A 65 7.25 -21.24 15.91
C LEU A 65 8.13 -22.47 16.17
N SER A 66 7.68 -23.40 17.02
CA SER A 66 8.42 -24.62 17.30
C SER A 66 8.31 -25.60 16.13
N PRO A 67 9.42 -26.17 15.64
CA PRO A 67 9.41 -27.19 14.58
C PRO A 67 8.88 -28.55 15.07
N PHE A 68 8.59 -28.67 16.37
CA PHE A 68 8.08 -29.91 16.97
C PHE A 68 6.55 -29.89 16.98
N PRO A 69 5.89 -31.01 16.62
CA PRO A 69 4.45 -31.13 16.77
C PRO A 69 4.11 -31.02 18.25
N SER A 70 3.47 -29.92 18.64
CA SER A 70 2.84 -29.79 19.95
C SER A 70 1.60 -30.68 19.92
N ALA A 71 1.68 -31.82 20.60
CA ALA A 71 0.57 -32.74 20.81
C ALA A 71 -0.56 -32.08 21.63
#